data_AF-A0A2M7UDI9-F1
#
_entry.id   AF-A0A2M7UDI9-F1
#
_cell.length_a   1.000
_cell.length_b   1.000
_cell.length_c   1.000
_cell.angle_alpha   90.00
_cell.angle_beta   90.00
_cell.angle_gamma   90.00
#
_symmetry.space_group_name_H-M   'P 1'
#
loop_
_entity.id
_entity.type
_entity.pdbx_description
1 polymer ?
#
loop_
_entity_poly.entity_id
_entity_poly.type
_entity_poly.pdbx_seq_one_letter_code
_entity_poly.pdbx_strand_id
1 'polypeptide(L)'
;MYKLGLSNLIIVLTLAILTACSESPTNSTISTGDLDFTTYVALGNSLTAGVSNGALYADAQINSYPALIARRVDIPDFEQPTMADSGFSFLPTEGRIVINPLTMAIRFSHAGTEANASLNRAYNNLGIPAIRTDQMFRATTGVDADSNHFVDKILRNHGRTVLEEALTLDPTVITLWVGNNDILEAAVQGMSAASYTPPTEFAAQLDSVLSVLNTQTDAPIIAANIPDVTQVPYFTSIPSYVRNPVDSGKVYLYGMVNGAPQLLTDNDYVLFFALPDFYALQDSMNHGQMPGPESAISDTLVLDATEVAEVRAVIAAYNQSIAAALAADKIDALVDINSLFNDLRVSGYTFENGLTYTSALIGFDNTGMIQLRLATTLFSLDGLHPNSIGYAIVANAFIDAMNANFNASIPAVTLSDLQ
;
A
#
# COMPACT_ATOMS: atom_id res chain seq x y z
N MET A 1 79.10 -21.20 -2.14
CA MET A 1 79.57 -22.34 -2.96
C MET A 1 78.35 -22.92 -3.70
N TYR A 2 78.44 -23.01 -5.04
CA TYR A 2 77.49 -23.60 -6.03
C TYR A 2 76.15 -22.87 -6.25
N LYS A 3 75.92 -22.14 -7.36
CA LYS A 3 75.68 -22.47 -8.80
C LYS A 3 74.17 -22.28 -9.12
N LEU A 4 73.77 -21.15 -9.69
CA LEU A 4 73.44 -20.87 -11.11
C LEU A 4 72.27 -21.67 -11.71
N GLY A 5 71.30 -20.97 -12.31
CA GLY A 5 70.37 -21.56 -13.28
C GLY A 5 69.22 -20.65 -13.74
N LEU A 6 69.51 -19.73 -14.67
CA LEU A 6 68.52 -19.08 -15.54
C LEU A 6 67.64 -20.12 -16.26
N SER A 7 66.34 -19.88 -16.36
CA SER A 7 65.53 -20.30 -17.52
C SER A 7 64.32 -19.38 -17.66
N ASN A 8 64.28 -18.72 -18.82
CA ASN A 8 63.28 -17.77 -19.29
C ASN A 8 61.85 -18.34 -19.24
N LEU A 9 60.86 -17.52 -18.92
CA LEU A 9 59.74 -17.33 -19.85
C LEU A 9 59.00 -16.02 -19.59
N ILE A 10 58.97 -15.21 -20.65
CA ILE A 10 58.20 -13.98 -20.81
C ILE A 10 56.71 -14.31 -20.59
N ILE A 11 56.08 -13.70 -19.59
CA ILE A 11 54.61 -13.70 -19.49
C ILE A 11 54.12 -12.57 -20.40
N VAL A 12 53.64 -12.96 -21.58
CA VAL A 12 52.85 -12.11 -22.46
C VAL A 12 51.53 -11.84 -21.76
N LEU A 13 51.34 -10.61 -21.29
CA LEU A 13 50.07 -10.14 -20.74
C LEU A 13 49.12 -9.85 -21.92
N THR A 14 48.37 -10.86 -22.37
CA THR A 14 47.23 -10.65 -23.27
C THR A 14 46.08 -10.01 -22.48
N LEU A 15 45.93 -8.70 -22.65
CA LEU A 15 44.78 -7.93 -22.20
C LEU A 15 43.56 -8.36 -23.03
N ALA A 16 42.75 -9.28 -22.50
CA ALA A 16 41.44 -9.60 -23.05
C ALA A 16 40.51 -8.43 -22.77
N ILE A 17 40.34 -7.54 -23.75
CA ILE A 17 39.27 -6.55 -23.78
C ILE A 17 37.98 -7.33 -24.02
N LEU A 18 37.31 -7.74 -22.94
CA LEU A 18 35.91 -8.14 -22.99
C LEU A 18 35.09 -6.88 -23.28
N THR A 19 34.82 -6.65 -24.56
CA THR A 19 33.73 -5.79 -24.98
C THR A 19 32.42 -6.49 -24.60
N ALA A 20 31.99 -6.29 -23.35
CA ALA A 20 30.57 -6.41 -23.05
C ALA A 20 29.89 -5.24 -23.75
N CYS A 21 29.42 -5.47 -24.97
CA CYS A 21 28.30 -4.69 -25.48
C CYS A 21 27.23 -4.80 -24.40
N SER A 22 26.95 -3.68 -23.70
CA SER A 22 25.64 -3.51 -23.11
C SER A 22 24.67 -3.66 -24.28
N GLU A 23 23.94 -4.78 -24.34
CA GLU A 23 22.70 -4.76 -25.07
C GLU A 23 21.89 -3.64 -24.43
N SER A 24 21.75 -2.51 -25.14
CA SER A 24 20.71 -1.56 -24.83
C SER A 24 19.42 -2.38 -24.76
N PRO A 25 18.55 -2.18 -23.74
CA PRO A 25 17.32 -2.93 -23.67
C PRO A 25 16.66 -2.77 -25.03
N THR A 26 16.51 -3.89 -25.74
CA THR A 26 15.73 -3.92 -26.96
C THR A 26 14.43 -3.22 -26.62
N ASN A 27 14.06 -2.19 -27.37
CA ASN A 27 12.72 -1.61 -27.31
C ASN A 27 11.75 -2.76 -27.57
N SER A 28 11.36 -3.47 -26.52
CA SER A 28 10.35 -4.50 -26.56
C SER A 28 9.10 -3.74 -26.95
N THR A 29 8.66 -3.94 -28.18
CA THR A 29 7.38 -3.40 -28.64
C THR A 29 6.33 -3.83 -27.64
N ILE A 30 5.71 -2.84 -26.98
CA ILE A 30 4.67 -3.07 -25.99
C ILE A 30 3.56 -3.86 -26.69
N SER A 31 3.17 -4.99 -26.11
CA SER A 31 2.04 -5.77 -26.58
C SER A 31 1.07 -5.93 -25.42
N THR A 32 -0.18 -5.49 -25.60
CA THR A 32 -1.25 -5.70 -24.62
C THR A 32 -1.92 -7.06 -24.78
N GLY A 33 -1.46 -7.88 -25.74
CA GLY A 33 -2.01 -9.20 -26.02
C GLY A 33 -3.50 -9.13 -26.35
N ASP A 34 -4.30 -9.87 -25.60
CA ASP A 34 -5.76 -9.96 -25.74
C ASP A 34 -6.50 -8.80 -25.04
N LEU A 35 -5.79 -7.93 -24.30
CA LEU A 35 -6.39 -6.78 -23.62
C LEU A 35 -6.52 -5.58 -24.57
N ASP A 36 -7.73 -5.01 -24.59
CA ASP A 36 -8.03 -3.73 -25.22
C ASP A 36 -7.97 -2.60 -24.18
N PHE A 37 -7.00 -1.70 -24.32
CA PHE A 37 -6.82 -0.54 -23.43
C PHE A 37 -7.47 0.74 -23.95
N THR A 38 -8.41 0.65 -24.91
CA THR A 38 -9.18 1.81 -25.40
C THR A 38 -9.85 2.57 -24.25
N THR A 39 -10.47 1.86 -23.30
CA THR A 39 -10.98 2.43 -22.05
C THR A 39 -10.54 1.58 -20.86
N TYR A 40 -9.47 2.02 -20.20
CA TYR A 40 -9.06 1.46 -18.90
C TYR A 40 -9.79 2.15 -17.75
N VAL A 41 -10.43 1.37 -16.88
CA VAL A 41 -11.03 1.83 -15.63
C VAL A 41 -10.42 1.10 -14.43
N ALA A 42 -10.05 1.85 -13.40
CA ALA A 42 -9.54 1.30 -12.15
C ALA A 42 -10.53 1.57 -11.01
N LEU A 43 -10.94 0.52 -10.31
CA LEU A 43 -11.91 0.55 -9.22
C LEU A 43 -11.25 0.09 -7.93
N GLY A 44 -11.49 0.81 -6.85
CA GLY A 44 -10.97 0.41 -5.55
C GLY A 44 -11.02 1.51 -4.52
N ASN A 45 -10.04 1.49 -3.63
CA ASN A 45 -9.97 2.40 -2.49
C ASN A 45 -8.76 3.35 -2.57
N SER A 46 -8.21 3.76 -1.42
CA SER A 46 -7.06 4.65 -1.31
C SER A 46 -5.82 4.12 -2.02
N LEU A 47 -5.62 2.80 -2.05
CA LEU A 47 -4.52 2.16 -2.77
C LEU A 47 -4.65 2.40 -4.29
N THR A 48 -5.85 2.23 -4.84
CA THR A 48 -6.17 2.53 -6.25
C THR A 48 -6.09 4.02 -6.54
N ALA A 49 -6.56 4.86 -5.62
CA ALA A 49 -6.59 6.31 -5.77
C ALA A 49 -5.21 6.97 -5.78
N GLY A 50 -4.17 6.27 -5.29
CA GLY A 50 -2.82 6.82 -5.17
C GLY A 50 -2.61 7.66 -3.92
N VAL A 51 -3.27 7.32 -2.79
CA VAL A 51 -3.01 7.99 -1.51
C VAL A 51 -1.57 7.76 -1.10
N SER A 52 -0.92 8.82 -0.65
CA SER A 52 0.39 8.74 -0.04
C SER A 52 0.51 9.83 1.01
N ASN A 53 1.34 9.64 2.03
CA ASN A 53 1.50 10.58 3.14
C ASN A 53 0.14 11.01 3.72
N GLY A 54 -0.82 10.09 3.83
CA GLY A 54 -2.14 10.33 4.41
C GLY A 54 -3.10 11.18 3.56
N ALA A 55 -2.78 11.48 2.28
CA ALA A 55 -3.62 12.32 1.43
C ALA A 55 -3.61 11.92 -0.06
N LEU A 56 -4.65 12.35 -0.78
CA LEU A 56 -4.63 12.43 -2.25
C LEU A 56 -4.01 13.76 -2.67
N TYR A 57 -2.90 13.73 -3.40
CA TYR A 57 -2.25 14.91 -3.97
C TYR A 57 -1.54 14.54 -5.28
N ALA A 58 -1.49 15.48 -6.23
CA ALA A 58 -1.08 15.24 -7.62
C ALA A 58 0.23 14.46 -7.76
N ASP A 59 1.28 14.84 -7.02
CA ASP A 59 2.62 14.22 -7.10
C ASP A 59 2.62 12.73 -6.68
N ALA A 60 1.72 12.33 -5.77
CA ALA A 60 1.53 10.91 -5.45
C ALA A 60 0.62 10.22 -6.45
N GLN A 61 -0.47 10.88 -6.84
CA GLN A 61 -1.49 10.29 -7.73
C GLN A 61 -0.92 9.98 -9.12
N ILE A 62 0.00 10.78 -9.62
CA ILE A 62 0.70 10.49 -10.89
C ILE A 62 1.54 9.21 -10.80
N ASN A 63 1.89 8.76 -9.60
CA ASN A 63 2.59 7.51 -9.36
C ASN A 63 1.66 6.43 -8.79
N SER A 64 0.34 6.60 -8.85
CA SER A 64 -0.61 5.53 -8.49
C SER A 64 -0.45 4.33 -9.43
N TYR A 65 -0.73 3.12 -8.94
CA TYR A 65 -0.57 1.93 -9.78
C TYR A 65 -1.39 1.99 -11.08
N PRO A 66 -2.64 2.50 -11.11
CA PRO A 66 -3.39 2.63 -12.37
C PRO A 66 -2.74 3.64 -13.32
N ALA A 67 -2.27 4.79 -12.81
CA ALA A 67 -1.61 5.80 -13.64
C ALA A 67 -0.31 5.26 -14.25
N LEU A 68 0.44 4.46 -13.50
CA LEU A 68 1.66 3.81 -13.98
C LEU A 68 1.37 2.79 -15.09
N ILE A 69 0.34 1.95 -14.91
CA ILE A 69 -0.11 1.00 -15.96
C ILE A 69 -0.57 1.77 -17.19
N ALA A 70 -1.41 2.79 -17.03
CA ALA A 70 -1.93 3.61 -18.13
C ALA A 70 -0.81 4.26 -18.94
N ARG A 71 0.22 4.81 -18.29
CA ARG A 71 1.43 5.29 -18.97
C ARG A 71 2.19 4.17 -19.66
N ARG A 72 2.27 2.99 -19.05
CA ARG A 72 3.05 1.87 -19.60
C ARG A 72 2.48 1.33 -20.90
N VAL A 73 1.16 1.42 -21.08
CA VAL A 73 0.43 1.02 -22.29
C VAL A 73 0.01 2.22 -23.16
N ASP A 74 0.63 3.39 -22.93
CA ASP A 74 0.44 4.61 -23.72
C ASP A 74 -1.01 5.13 -23.82
N ILE A 75 -1.81 5.03 -22.75
CA ILE A 75 -3.15 5.65 -22.68
C ILE A 75 -2.99 7.16 -22.45
N PRO A 76 -3.33 8.03 -23.43
CA PRO A 76 -3.03 9.46 -23.35
C PRO A 76 -4.05 10.27 -22.51
N ASP A 77 -5.25 9.74 -22.28
CA ASP A 77 -6.37 10.42 -21.60
C ASP A 77 -6.83 9.66 -20.35
N PHE A 78 -5.88 9.16 -19.55
CA PHE A 78 -6.19 8.53 -18.27
C PHE A 78 -6.39 9.58 -17.19
N GLU A 79 -7.65 9.84 -16.85
CA GLU A 79 -8.05 10.88 -15.89
C GLU A 79 -8.27 10.31 -14.48
N GLN A 80 -7.84 11.07 -13.48
CA GLN A 80 -7.99 10.75 -12.04
C GLN A 80 -8.50 11.99 -11.30
N PRO A 81 -9.16 11.86 -10.14
CA PRO A 81 -9.55 12.99 -9.29
C PRO A 81 -8.30 13.69 -8.72
N THR A 82 -7.67 14.55 -9.52
CA THR A 82 -6.35 15.12 -9.21
C THR A 82 -6.51 16.23 -8.19
N MET A 83 -5.77 16.15 -7.10
CA MET A 83 -5.83 17.13 -6.01
C MET A 83 -4.58 18.02 -6.03
N ALA A 84 -4.77 19.33 -6.17
CA ALA A 84 -3.71 20.31 -6.24
C ALA A 84 -3.04 20.59 -4.87
N ASP A 85 -1.92 21.29 -4.92
CA ASP A 85 -1.16 21.77 -3.76
C ASP A 85 -0.77 20.65 -2.78
N SER A 86 -1.39 20.68 -1.60
CA SER A 86 -1.17 19.75 -0.51
C SER A 86 -2.15 18.58 -0.51
N GLY A 87 -3.15 18.61 -1.38
CA GLY A 87 -4.14 17.55 -1.47
C GLY A 87 -5.17 17.52 -0.34
N PHE A 88 -5.94 16.45 -0.26
CA PHE A 88 -6.92 16.20 0.81
C PHE A 88 -6.57 14.94 1.59
N SER A 89 -6.47 15.06 2.92
CA SER A 89 -6.36 13.93 3.83
C SER A 89 -7.75 13.42 4.24
N PHE A 90 -7.78 12.39 5.10
CA PHE A 90 -8.99 11.88 5.74
C PHE A 90 -9.68 12.91 6.66
N LEU A 91 -9.02 14.03 6.95
CA LEU A 91 -9.61 15.18 7.61
C LEU A 91 -9.86 16.30 6.57
N PRO A 92 -11.09 16.82 6.41
CA PRO A 92 -11.44 17.74 5.33
C PRO A 92 -10.62 19.03 5.25
N THR A 93 -10.01 19.45 6.36
CA THR A 93 -9.24 20.70 6.48
C THR A 93 -7.72 20.49 6.34
N GLU A 94 -7.28 19.25 6.18
CA GLU A 94 -5.87 18.86 6.17
C GLU A 94 -5.45 18.28 4.81
N GLY A 95 -4.18 18.48 4.46
CA GLY A 95 -3.54 17.90 3.29
C GLY A 95 -2.52 16.83 3.69
N ARG A 96 -1.53 16.56 2.86
CA ARG A 96 -0.52 15.53 3.12
C ARG A 96 0.29 15.74 4.41
N ILE A 97 0.76 14.65 4.96
CA ILE A 97 1.76 14.61 6.03
C ILE A 97 3.09 15.11 5.46
N VAL A 98 3.74 16.00 6.19
CA VAL A 98 5.08 16.52 5.89
C VAL A 98 5.99 16.40 7.12
N ILE A 99 7.27 16.13 6.86
CA ILE A 99 8.33 16.21 7.88
C ILE A 99 9.01 17.57 7.76
N ASN A 100 9.09 18.30 8.87
CA ASN A 100 10.01 19.43 8.97
C ASN A 100 11.44 18.90 9.18
N PRO A 101 12.37 19.09 8.23
CA PRO A 101 13.69 18.49 8.32
C PRO A 101 14.58 19.11 9.41
N LEU A 102 14.24 20.30 9.92
CA LEU A 102 15.02 20.98 10.97
C LEU A 102 14.57 20.55 12.37
N THR A 103 13.28 20.34 12.56
CA THR A 103 12.69 19.97 13.87
C THR A 103 12.31 18.50 13.96
N MET A 104 12.40 17.76 12.84
CA MET A 104 11.90 16.38 12.68
C MET A 104 10.42 16.24 13.04
N ALA A 105 9.67 17.35 13.02
CA ALA A 105 8.27 17.39 13.36
C ALA A 105 7.41 16.86 12.19
N ILE A 106 6.54 15.90 12.47
CA ILE A 106 5.52 15.39 11.55
C ILE A 106 4.25 16.21 11.72
N ARG A 107 3.71 16.79 10.65
CA ARG A 107 2.46 17.59 10.67
C ARG A 107 1.66 17.33 9.41
N PHE A 108 0.34 17.52 9.48
CA PHE A 108 -0.49 17.70 8.30
C PHE A 108 -0.32 19.12 7.75
N SER A 109 -0.23 19.24 6.43
CA SER A 109 -0.37 20.54 5.75
C SER A 109 -1.84 20.98 5.73
N HIS A 110 -2.11 22.21 5.26
CA HIS A 110 -3.48 22.62 4.97
C HIS A 110 -4.02 21.84 3.77
N ALA A 111 -5.34 21.63 3.72
CA ALA A 111 -5.99 21.04 2.55
C ALA A 111 -5.75 21.87 1.29
N GLY A 112 -5.59 21.17 0.16
CA GLY A 112 -5.58 21.73 -1.19
C GLY A 112 -6.98 21.82 -1.80
N THR A 113 -7.04 21.78 -3.14
CA THR A 113 -8.28 21.85 -3.91
C THR A 113 -8.32 20.81 -5.03
N GLU A 114 -9.51 20.47 -5.51
CA GLU A 114 -9.70 19.61 -6.68
C GLU A 114 -9.22 20.34 -7.95
N ALA A 115 -8.25 19.77 -8.66
CA ALA A 115 -7.65 20.40 -9.85
C ALA A 115 -8.51 20.24 -11.11
N ASN A 116 -9.25 19.13 -11.23
CA ASN A 116 -10.02 18.77 -12.43
C ASN A 116 -11.49 18.43 -12.12
N ALA A 117 -12.09 19.02 -11.07
CA ALA A 117 -13.48 18.79 -10.68
C ALA A 117 -14.49 19.06 -11.82
N SER A 118 -14.18 19.94 -12.76
CA SER A 118 -15.02 20.28 -13.91
C SER A 118 -14.92 19.33 -15.10
N LEU A 119 -14.16 18.22 -15.01
CA LEU A 119 -14.04 17.24 -16.09
C LEU A 119 -15.42 16.73 -16.51
N ASN A 120 -15.85 16.93 -17.76
CA ASN A 120 -17.21 16.61 -18.21
C ASN A 120 -17.39 15.13 -18.59
N ARG A 121 -16.84 14.22 -17.79
CA ARG A 121 -17.00 12.75 -17.84
C ARG A 121 -16.51 12.13 -16.53
N ALA A 122 -16.81 10.86 -16.28
CA ALA A 122 -16.24 10.13 -15.15
C ALA A 122 -14.71 10.03 -15.26
N TYR A 123 -14.03 9.86 -14.11
CA TYR A 123 -12.59 9.58 -14.07
C TYR A 123 -12.33 8.12 -14.43
N ASN A 124 -11.18 7.84 -15.05
CA ASN A 124 -10.73 6.47 -15.30
C ASN A 124 -10.32 5.79 -13.99
N ASN A 125 -9.64 6.52 -13.11
CA ASN A 125 -9.33 6.05 -11.76
C ASN A 125 -10.45 6.45 -10.79
N LEU A 126 -11.26 5.46 -10.40
CA LEU A 126 -12.35 5.56 -9.43
C LEU A 126 -11.98 4.89 -8.11
N GLY A 127 -10.71 5.02 -7.70
CA GLY A 127 -10.28 4.71 -6.34
C GLY A 127 -10.82 5.74 -5.34
N ILE A 128 -11.57 5.30 -4.34
CA ILE A 128 -12.11 6.19 -3.29
C ILE A 128 -11.50 5.85 -1.93
N PRO A 129 -10.67 6.72 -1.33
CA PRO A 129 -10.11 6.46 0.00
C PRO A 129 -11.19 6.11 1.04
N ALA A 130 -10.89 5.15 1.91
CA ALA A 130 -11.80 4.61 2.93
C ALA A 130 -13.10 3.95 2.42
N ILE A 131 -13.28 3.71 1.11
CA ILE A 131 -14.48 3.00 0.65
C ILE A 131 -14.43 1.51 1.02
N ARG A 132 -15.55 0.97 1.52
CA ARG A 132 -15.79 -0.46 1.77
C ARG A 132 -16.46 -1.12 0.56
N THR A 133 -16.44 -2.46 0.54
CA THR A 133 -16.91 -3.24 -0.62
C THR A 133 -18.39 -3.01 -0.93
N ASP A 134 -19.27 -2.91 0.07
CA ASP A 134 -20.70 -2.65 -0.11
C ASP A 134 -20.98 -1.25 -0.70
N GLN A 135 -20.21 -0.26 -0.28
CA GLN A 135 -20.36 1.14 -0.68
C GLN A 135 -20.14 1.34 -2.18
N MET A 136 -19.37 0.46 -2.84
CA MET A 136 -19.13 0.51 -4.30
C MET A 136 -20.43 0.52 -5.12
N PHE A 137 -21.44 -0.26 -4.71
CA PHE A 137 -22.70 -0.44 -5.44
C PHE A 137 -23.91 0.22 -4.79
N ARG A 138 -23.76 0.89 -3.64
CA ARG A 138 -24.87 1.57 -2.97
C ARG A 138 -24.66 3.06 -2.69
N ALA A 139 -23.42 3.51 -2.53
CA ALA A 139 -23.15 4.87 -2.11
C ALA A 139 -23.14 5.81 -3.32
N THR A 140 -23.94 6.88 -3.24
CA THR A 140 -23.95 7.96 -4.24
C THR A 140 -23.42 9.28 -3.68
N THR A 141 -23.36 9.37 -2.34
CA THR A 141 -22.89 10.52 -1.58
C THR A 141 -21.99 10.06 -0.44
N GLY A 142 -21.23 10.98 0.15
CA GLY A 142 -20.44 10.74 1.35
C GLY A 142 -21.30 10.29 2.52
N VAL A 143 -22.53 10.78 2.64
CA VAL A 143 -23.48 10.35 3.69
C VAL A 143 -23.81 8.86 3.57
N ASP A 144 -23.99 8.35 2.35
CA ASP A 144 -24.23 6.94 2.12
C ASP A 144 -23.01 6.08 2.49
N ALA A 145 -21.82 6.66 2.50
CA ALA A 145 -20.55 6.01 2.79
C ALA A 145 -19.96 6.49 4.14
N ASP A 146 -20.76 6.49 5.20
CA ASP A 146 -20.30 6.79 6.56
C ASP A 146 -19.65 8.18 6.70
N SER A 147 -20.21 9.17 6.00
CA SER A 147 -19.70 10.55 5.91
C SER A 147 -18.32 10.68 5.26
N ASN A 148 -17.94 9.72 4.40
CA ASN A 148 -16.71 9.76 3.64
C ASN A 148 -16.75 10.87 2.57
N HIS A 149 -16.13 12.01 2.89
CA HIS A 149 -16.05 13.17 2.00
C HIS A 149 -15.35 12.92 0.65
N PHE A 150 -14.57 11.84 0.49
CA PHE A 150 -13.95 11.52 -0.79
C PHE A 150 -14.98 11.07 -1.82
N VAL A 151 -16.08 10.44 -1.38
CA VAL A 151 -17.17 10.03 -2.28
C VAL A 151 -17.77 11.25 -2.98
N ASP A 152 -18.08 12.31 -2.23
CA ASP A 152 -18.66 13.54 -2.81
C ASP A 152 -17.70 14.23 -3.79
N LYS A 153 -16.40 14.24 -3.47
CA LYS A 153 -15.36 14.86 -4.31
C LYS A 153 -15.10 14.10 -5.61
N ILE A 154 -15.17 12.77 -5.57
CA ILE A 154 -14.84 11.89 -6.70
C ILE A 154 -16.07 11.68 -7.59
N LEU A 155 -17.23 11.36 -7.00
CA LEU A 155 -18.49 11.14 -7.73
C LEU A 155 -19.18 12.45 -8.14
N ARG A 156 -18.79 13.57 -7.53
CA ARG A 156 -19.21 14.94 -7.91
C ARG A 156 -20.73 15.13 -7.96
N ASN A 157 -21.44 14.42 -7.08
CA ASN A 157 -22.90 14.48 -6.94
C ASN A 157 -23.67 14.22 -8.24
N HIS A 158 -23.14 13.39 -9.13
CA HIS A 158 -23.86 12.96 -10.35
C HIS A 158 -25.06 12.04 -10.05
N GLY A 159 -25.24 11.59 -8.80
CA GLY A 159 -26.32 10.71 -8.39
C GLY A 159 -26.13 9.24 -8.82
N ARG A 160 -24.89 8.85 -9.11
CA ARG A 160 -24.48 7.50 -9.51
C ARG A 160 -23.52 6.94 -8.48
N THR A 161 -23.53 5.62 -8.31
CA THR A 161 -22.54 4.87 -7.54
C THR A 161 -21.20 4.80 -8.26
N VAL A 162 -20.15 4.32 -7.59
CA VAL A 162 -18.81 4.16 -8.20
C VAL A 162 -18.88 3.23 -9.42
N LEU A 163 -19.62 2.13 -9.31
CA LEU A 163 -19.78 1.18 -10.43
C LEU A 163 -20.57 1.79 -11.58
N GLU A 164 -21.61 2.57 -11.29
CA GLU A 164 -22.39 3.25 -12.33
C GLU A 164 -21.58 4.36 -13.03
N GLU A 165 -20.75 5.12 -12.31
CA GLU A 165 -19.79 6.07 -12.91
C GLU A 165 -18.82 5.34 -13.85
N ALA A 166 -18.25 4.22 -13.40
CA ALA A 166 -17.31 3.40 -14.16
C ALA A 166 -17.91 2.92 -15.49
N LEU A 167 -19.14 2.39 -15.44
CA LEU A 167 -19.84 1.88 -16.60
C LEU A 167 -20.17 2.95 -17.64
N THR A 168 -20.22 4.23 -17.25
CA THR A 168 -20.48 5.33 -18.20
C THR A 168 -19.30 5.64 -19.11
N LEU A 169 -18.14 5.02 -18.86
CA LEU A 169 -16.97 5.10 -19.72
C LEU A 169 -16.95 4.00 -20.79
N ASP A 170 -17.88 3.04 -20.76
CA ASP A 170 -17.85 1.85 -21.60
C ASP A 170 -16.47 1.14 -21.49
N PRO A 171 -16.11 0.62 -20.30
CA PRO A 171 -14.77 0.07 -20.06
C PRO A 171 -14.47 -1.11 -21.01
N THR A 172 -13.21 -1.22 -21.42
CA THR A 172 -12.66 -2.35 -22.20
C THR A 172 -11.66 -3.17 -21.40
N VAL A 173 -11.19 -2.66 -20.26
CA VAL A 173 -10.41 -3.39 -19.25
C VAL A 173 -10.61 -2.77 -17.88
N ILE A 174 -10.77 -3.61 -16.85
CA ILE A 174 -10.99 -3.18 -15.47
C ILE A 174 -9.90 -3.74 -14.56
N THR A 175 -9.31 -2.89 -13.72
CA THR A 175 -8.59 -3.38 -12.52
C THR A 175 -9.43 -3.13 -11.27
N LEU A 176 -9.59 -4.13 -10.42
CA LEU A 176 -10.41 -4.06 -9.22
C LEU A 176 -9.60 -4.39 -7.95
N TRP A 177 -9.56 -3.48 -6.98
CA TRP A 177 -8.91 -3.75 -5.69
C TRP A 177 -9.71 -3.17 -4.52
N VAL A 178 -10.50 -4.03 -3.88
CA VAL A 178 -11.42 -3.70 -2.78
C VAL A 178 -11.24 -4.69 -1.62
N GLY A 179 -11.84 -4.39 -0.47
CA GLY A 179 -11.91 -5.31 0.67
C GLY A 179 -10.91 -5.04 1.80
N ASN A 180 -9.81 -4.31 1.59
CA ASN A 180 -8.89 -4.01 2.70
C ASN A 180 -9.55 -3.14 3.78
N ASN A 181 -10.36 -2.14 3.42
CA ASN A 181 -11.03 -1.27 4.40
C ASN A 181 -12.09 -2.00 5.22
N ASP A 182 -12.65 -3.10 4.69
CA ASP A 182 -13.63 -3.93 5.39
C ASP A 182 -13.08 -4.52 6.71
N ILE A 183 -11.76 -4.64 6.88
CA ILE A 183 -11.08 -5.06 8.12
C ILE A 183 -10.10 -4.01 8.67
N LEU A 184 -9.44 -3.24 7.80
CA LEU A 184 -8.40 -2.29 8.21
C LEU A 184 -8.93 -1.24 9.21
N GLU A 185 -10.15 -0.75 9.01
CA GLU A 185 -10.73 0.28 9.89
C GLU A 185 -10.89 -0.19 11.34
N ALA A 186 -11.15 -1.48 11.55
CA ALA A 186 -11.17 -2.10 12.87
C ALA A 186 -9.75 -2.27 13.41
N ALA A 187 -8.84 -2.78 12.57
CA ALA A 187 -7.45 -3.05 12.97
C ALA A 187 -6.68 -1.79 13.39
N VAL A 188 -6.84 -0.65 12.69
CA VAL A 188 -6.16 0.62 13.05
C VAL A 188 -6.71 1.27 14.32
N GLN A 189 -7.79 0.73 14.87
CA GLN A 189 -8.39 1.14 16.15
C GLN A 189 -8.25 0.04 17.20
N GLY A 190 -7.27 -0.84 17.06
CA GLY A 190 -6.98 -1.90 18.02
C GLY A 190 -8.11 -2.93 18.18
N MET A 191 -8.97 -3.11 17.16
CA MET A 191 -10.13 -4.02 17.21
C MET A 191 -11.11 -3.75 18.37
N SER A 192 -10.98 -2.60 19.06
CA SER A 192 -11.68 -2.33 20.32
C SER A 192 -13.00 -1.57 20.14
N ALA A 193 -13.23 -0.96 18.97
CA ALA A 193 -14.34 -0.02 18.75
C ALA A 193 -15.10 -0.19 17.43
N ALA A 194 -14.40 -0.45 16.32
CA ALA A 194 -15.01 -0.53 14.99
C ALA A 194 -15.30 -1.98 14.58
N SER A 195 -16.46 -2.19 13.95
CA SER A 195 -16.81 -3.47 13.35
C SER A 195 -16.15 -3.60 11.98
N TYR A 196 -15.62 -4.79 11.70
CA TYR A 196 -15.24 -5.21 10.36
C TYR A 196 -16.42 -5.92 9.67
N THR A 197 -16.35 -6.09 8.35
CA THR A 197 -17.38 -6.80 7.57
C THR A 197 -17.26 -8.31 7.82
N PRO A 198 -18.27 -9.03 8.31
CA PRO A 198 -18.17 -10.48 8.48
C PRO A 198 -17.85 -11.21 7.16
N PRO A 199 -17.03 -12.28 7.15
CA PRO A 199 -16.61 -12.95 5.91
C PRO A 199 -17.75 -13.38 4.97
N THR A 200 -18.89 -13.81 5.52
CA THR A 200 -20.07 -14.17 4.73
C THR A 200 -20.72 -12.96 4.06
N GLU A 201 -20.72 -11.80 4.73
CA GLU A 201 -21.23 -10.55 4.18
C GLU A 201 -20.29 -10.00 3.12
N PHE A 202 -18.98 -10.02 3.37
CA PHE A 202 -17.97 -9.64 2.39
C PHE A 202 -18.12 -10.47 1.10
N ALA A 203 -18.28 -11.79 1.20
CA ALA A 203 -18.49 -12.65 0.04
C ALA A 203 -19.71 -12.24 -0.79
N ALA A 204 -20.83 -11.90 -0.14
CA ALA A 204 -22.05 -11.45 -0.81
C ALA A 204 -21.92 -10.03 -1.43
N GLN A 205 -21.18 -9.14 -0.77
CA GLN A 205 -20.91 -7.79 -1.26
C GLN A 205 -19.97 -7.83 -2.47
N LEU A 206 -18.90 -8.63 -2.42
CA LEU A 206 -18.01 -8.87 -3.55
C LEU A 206 -18.78 -9.46 -4.74
N ASP A 207 -19.68 -10.42 -4.48
CA ASP A 207 -20.54 -10.99 -5.52
C ASP A 207 -21.44 -9.92 -6.16
N SER A 208 -21.97 -8.99 -5.36
CA SER A 208 -22.78 -7.88 -5.85
C SER A 208 -21.97 -6.93 -6.75
N VAL A 209 -20.74 -6.59 -6.37
CA VAL A 209 -19.83 -5.77 -7.20
C VAL A 209 -19.57 -6.45 -8.55
N LEU A 210 -19.17 -7.74 -8.52
CA LEU A 210 -18.83 -8.48 -9.73
C LEU A 210 -20.05 -8.75 -10.61
N SER A 211 -21.23 -8.98 -10.01
CA SER A 211 -22.49 -9.17 -10.74
C SER A 211 -22.89 -7.92 -11.52
N VAL A 212 -22.76 -6.72 -10.92
CA VAL A 212 -23.02 -5.46 -11.61
C VAL A 212 -22.09 -5.29 -12.82
N LEU A 213 -20.78 -5.52 -12.64
CA LEU A 213 -19.80 -5.37 -13.73
C LEU A 213 -20.04 -6.38 -14.86
N ASN A 214 -20.08 -7.68 -14.54
CA ASN A 214 -20.22 -8.76 -15.53
C ASN A 214 -21.58 -8.76 -16.26
N THR A 215 -22.60 -8.08 -15.72
CA THR A 215 -23.91 -7.95 -16.40
C THR A 215 -23.94 -6.78 -17.38
N GLN A 216 -23.08 -5.78 -17.21
CA GLN A 216 -23.17 -4.49 -17.90
C GLN A 216 -21.99 -4.24 -18.86
N THR A 217 -20.92 -5.03 -18.79
CA THR A 217 -19.77 -4.97 -19.69
C THR A 217 -19.13 -6.35 -19.87
N ASP A 218 -18.46 -6.55 -21.00
CA ASP A 218 -17.62 -7.73 -21.30
C ASP A 218 -16.13 -7.45 -21.02
N ALA A 219 -15.79 -6.32 -20.38
CA ALA A 219 -14.41 -5.97 -20.06
C ALA A 219 -13.79 -6.97 -19.09
N PRO A 220 -12.59 -7.53 -19.38
CA PRO A 220 -11.89 -8.38 -18.44
C PRO A 220 -11.58 -7.65 -17.14
N ILE A 221 -11.83 -8.33 -16.02
CA ILE A 221 -11.62 -7.84 -14.66
C ILE A 221 -10.36 -8.49 -14.08
N ILE A 222 -9.31 -7.69 -13.93
CA ILE A 222 -8.07 -8.07 -13.23
C ILE A 222 -8.19 -7.63 -11.77
N ALA A 223 -8.45 -8.56 -10.87
CA ALA A 223 -8.71 -8.26 -9.46
C ALA A 223 -7.55 -8.64 -8.55
N ALA A 224 -7.27 -7.82 -7.54
CA ALA A 224 -6.23 -8.09 -6.56
C ALA A 224 -6.82 -8.64 -5.25
N ASN A 225 -6.09 -9.57 -4.62
CA ASN A 225 -6.39 -10.02 -3.27
C ASN A 225 -5.87 -9.02 -2.22
N ILE A 226 -6.22 -9.26 -0.96
CA ILE A 226 -5.99 -8.33 0.16
C ILE A 226 -4.67 -8.70 0.86
N PRO A 227 -3.73 -7.75 1.03
CA PRO A 227 -2.51 -7.98 1.80
C PRO A 227 -2.80 -8.21 3.28
N ASP A 228 -1.87 -8.86 4.00
CA ASP A 228 -1.92 -8.86 5.46
C ASP A 228 -1.67 -7.45 5.98
N VAL A 229 -2.75 -6.76 6.36
CA VAL A 229 -2.70 -5.37 6.82
C VAL A 229 -1.86 -5.23 8.08
N THR A 230 -1.72 -6.28 8.90
CA THR A 230 -0.89 -6.23 10.12
C THR A 230 0.62 -6.17 9.85
N GLN A 231 1.04 -6.30 8.59
CA GLN A 231 2.45 -6.26 8.19
C GLN A 231 2.92 -4.90 7.71
N VAL A 232 2.02 -3.94 7.51
CA VAL A 232 2.42 -2.60 7.07
C VAL A 232 3.02 -1.81 8.24
N PRO A 233 3.83 -0.77 7.97
CA PRO A 233 4.54 -0.03 9.01
C PRO A 233 3.65 0.58 10.09
N TYR A 234 2.38 0.83 9.80
CA TYR A 234 1.43 1.29 10.79
C TYR A 234 1.37 0.36 12.01
N PHE A 235 1.47 -0.96 11.79
CA PHE A 235 1.44 -1.96 12.85
C PHE A 235 2.84 -2.31 13.32
N THR A 236 3.82 -2.38 12.40
CA THR A 236 5.13 -2.99 12.67
C THR A 236 6.23 -2.01 13.08
N SER A 237 6.01 -0.70 12.96
CA SER A 237 7.06 0.30 13.20
C SER A 237 7.48 0.41 14.66
N ILE A 238 6.55 0.22 15.60
CA ILE A 238 6.79 0.45 17.03
C ILE A 238 6.90 -0.90 17.75
N PRO A 239 8.02 -1.17 18.45
CA PRO A 239 8.16 -2.40 19.21
C PRO A 239 7.27 -2.40 20.44
N SER A 240 6.84 -3.58 20.88
CA SER A 240 6.10 -3.81 22.14
C SER A 240 6.98 -3.68 23.40
N TYR A 241 8.20 -3.15 23.26
CA TYR A 241 9.17 -3.01 24.34
C TYR A 241 10.02 -1.74 24.15
N VAL A 242 10.49 -1.20 25.26
CA VAL A 242 11.52 -0.15 25.31
C VAL A 242 12.87 -0.76 25.67
N ARG A 243 13.94 -0.01 25.43
CA ARG A 243 15.32 -0.45 25.73
C ARG A 243 15.74 0.08 27.10
N ASN A 244 16.30 -0.79 27.93
CA ASN A 244 16.99 -0.38 29.15
C ASN A 244 18.30 0.35 28.76
N PRO A 245 18.53 1.60 29.20
CA PRO A 245 19.73 2.37 28.84
C PRO A 245 21.03 1.78 29.41
N VAL A 246 20.97 0.89 30.41
CA VAL A 246 22.15 0.32 31.08
C VAL A 246 22.71 -0.89 30.34
N ASP A 247 21.84 -1.79 29.88
CA ASP A 247 22.24 -3.09 29.30
C ASP A 247 21.60 -3.38 27.92
N SER A 248 20.84 -2.43 27.37
CA SER A 248 20.06 -2.57 26.13
C SER A 248 19.04 -3.71 26.14
N GLY A 249 18.71 -4.25 27.31
CA GLY A 249 17.69 -5.27 27.50
C GLY A 249 16.30 -4.78 27.08
N LYS A 250 15.46 -5.72 26.62
CA LYS A 250 14.05 -5.44 26.34
C LYS A 250 13.29 -5.30 27.67
N VAL A 251 12.54 -4.21 27.82
CA VAL A 251 11.53 -4.06 28.87
C VAL A 251 10.19 -3.92 28.18
N TYR A 252 9.36 -4.97 28.26
CA TYR A 252 8.06 -5.00 27.60
C TYR A 252 7.12 -3.96 28.19
N LEU A 253 6.30 -3.38 27.31
CA LEU A 253 5.30 -2.39 27.66
C LEU A 253 4.03 -3.06 28.18
N TYR A 254 3.16 -2.28 28.79
CA TYR A 254 1.80 -2.69 29.10
C TYR A 254 0.84 -2.12 28.05
N GLY A 255 -0.14 -2.90 27.63
CA GLY A 255 -1.28 -2.46 26.83
C GLY A 255 -2.57 -2.79 27.56
N MET A 256 -3.61 -1.98 27.37
CA MET A 256 -4.96 -2.36 27.74
C MET A 256 -5.41 -3.46 26.77
N VAL A 257 -5.92 -4.56 27.32
CA VAL A 257 -6.45 -5.68 26.55
C VAL A 257 -7.69 -6.18 27.29
N ASN A 258 -8.84 -6.20 26.63
CA ASN A 258 -10.11 -6.60 27.24
C ASN A 258 -10.43 -5.85 28.55
N GLY A 259 -10.09 -4.56 28.60
CA GLY A 259 -10.37 -3.68 29.74
C GLY A 259 -9.41 -3.83 30.93
N ALA A 260 -8.30 -4.56 30.80
CA ALA A 260 -7.28 -4.68 31.84
C ALA A 260 -5.86 -4.48 31.28
N PRO A 261 -4.92 -3.86 32.04
CA PRO A 261 -3.52 -3.83 31.67
C PRO A 261 -2.91 -5.23 31.59
N GLN A 262 -2.25 -5.54 30.47
CA GLN A 262 -1.50 -6.78 30.25
C GLN A 262 -0.08 -6.45 29.76
N LEU A 263 0.88 -7.27 30.17
CA LEU A 263 2.26 -7.15 29.69
C LEU A 263 2.30 -7.65 28.24
N LEU A 264 2.78 -6.81 27.33
CA LEU A 264 2.91 -7.13 25.91
C LEU A 264 4.08 -8.09 25.67
N THR A 265 4.06 -8.71 24.49
CA THR A 265 5.02 -9.71 24.01
C THR A 265 5.49 -9.34 22.60
N ASP A 266 6.44 -10.09 22.06
CA ASP A 266 6.90 -9.93 20.68
C ASP A 266 5.80 -10.25 19.63
N ASN A 267 4.66 -10.82 20.03
CA ASN A 267 3.53 -11.14 19.15
C ASN A 267 2.42 -10.07 19.15
N ASP A 268 2.52 -9.09 20.05
CA ASP A 268 1.57 -7.98 20.13
C ASP A 268 2.12 -6.77 19.37
N TYR A 269 1.22 -5.95 18.80
CA TYR A 269 1.59 -4.75 18.06
C TYR A 269 1.24 -3.49 18.84
N VAL A 270 2.19 -2.55 18.85
CA VAL A 270 1.94 -1.18 19.28
C VAL A 270 1.75 -0.35 18.02
N LEU A 271 0.55 0.24 17.87
CA LEU A 271 0.15 0.90 16.63
C LEU A 271 0.89 2.23 16.45
N PHE A 272 1.09 2.66 15.22
CA PHE A 272 1.90 3.83 14.86
C PHE A 272 1.53 5.12 15.60
N PHE A 273 0.25 5.32 15.91
CA PHE A 273 -0.20 6.50 16.67
C PHE A 273 0.09 6.44 18.16
N ALA A 274 0.55 5.30 18.69
CA ALA A 274 1.12 5.19 20.03
C ALA A 274 2.57 5.71 20.12
N LEU A 275 3.13 6.25 19.02
CA LEU A 275 4.51 6.77 19.03
C LEU A 275 4.77 7.81 20.14
N PRO A 276 3.87 8.76 20.45
CA PRO A 276 4.05 9.67 21.58
C PRO A 276 4.11 8.95 22.93
N ASP A 277 3.23 7.96 23.16
CA ASP A 277 3.22 7.14 24.39
C ASP A 277 4.50 6.33 24.51
N PHE A 278 4.93 5.70 23.42
CA PHE A 278 6.19 4.96 23.34
C PHE A 278 7.39 5.84 23.73
N TYR A 279 7.46 7.07 23.21
CA TYR A 279 8.53 7.99 23.57
C TYR A 279 8.51 8.37 25.05
N ALA A 280 7.32 8.66 25.60
CA ALA A 280 7.19 8.99 27.02
C ALA A 280 7.66 7.81 27.91
N LEU A 281 7.37 6.57 27.50
CA LEU A 281 7.79 5.36 28.19
C LEU A 281 9.30 5.12 28.07
N GLN A 282 9.89 5.33 26.89
CA GLN A 282 11.34 5.24 26.69
C GLN A 282 12.08 6.32 27.49
N ASP A 283 11.55 7.54 27.56
CA ASP A 283 12.13 8.62 28.38
C ASP A 283 12.04 8.33 29.88
N SER A 284 10.91 7.80 30.33
CA SER A 284 10.74 7.34 31.72
C SER A 284 11.77 6.27 32.10
N MET A 285 12.01 5.31 31.18
CA MET A 285 13.06 4.31 31.33
C MET A 285 14.46 4.92 31.41
N ASN A 286 14.73 5.94 30.60
CA ASN A 286 16.00 6.67 30.63
C ASN A 286 16.23 7.38 31.97
N HIS A 287 15.16 7.70 32.70
CA HIS A 287 15.18 8.30 34.03
C HIS A 287 14.98 7.28 35.17
N GLY A 288 15.07 5.97 34.88
CA GLY A 288 15.04 4.90 35.88
C GLY A 288 13.64 4.50 36.36
N GLN A 289 12.58 4.89 35.65
CA GLN A 289 11.21 4.49 35.94
C GLN A 289 10.78 3.39 34.99
N MET A 290 10.52 2.19 35.54
CA MET A 290 10.07 1.04 34.75
C MET A 290 8.58 1.17 34.36
N PRO A 291 8.20 0.88 33.11
CA PRO A 291 6.81 0.72 32.72
C PRO A 291 6.07 -0.25 33.63
N GLY A 292 4.87 0.13 34.04
CA GLY A 292 4.00 -0.65 34.91
C GLY A 292 2.56 -0.71 34.38
N PRO A 293 1.66 -1.49 35.00
CA PRO A 293 0.26 -1.57 34.61
C PRO A 293 -0.46 -0.21 34.52
N GLU A 294 -0.04 0.77 35.31
CA GLU A 294 -0.57 2.14 35.34
C GLU A 294 -0.21 2.96 34.09
N SER A 295 0.79 2.53 33.33
CA SER A 295 1.25 3.18 32.09
C SER A 295 0.83 2.39 30.85
N ALA A 296 -0.25 1.61 30.94
CA ALA A 296 -0.75 0.81 29.85
C ALA A 296 -1.21 1.69 28.66
N ILE A 297 -0.75 1.33 27.46
CA ILE A 297 -1.18 1.97 26.21
C ILE A 297 -2.66 1.62 25.97
N SER A 298 -3.43 2.56 25.42
CA SER A 298 -4.85 2.37 25.10
C SER A 298 -5.09 1.13 24.23
N ASP A 299 -6.22 0.46 24.46
CA ASP A 299 -6.72 -0.67 23.67
C ASP A 299 -6.87 -0.28 22.20
N THR A 300 -7.25 0.98 21.94
CA THR A 300 -7.35 1.56 20.59
C THR A 300 -6.02 1.72 19.85
N LEU A 301 -4.89 1.50 20.54
CA LEU A 301 -3.52 1.74 20.07
C LEU A 301 -2.63 0.51 20.19
N VAL A 302 -3.20 -0.65 20.51
CA VAL A 302 -2.53 -1.94 20.63
C VAL A 302 -3.35 -2.98 19.85
N LEU A 303 -2.69 -3.99 19.31
CA LEU A 303 -3.34 -5.26 18.94
C LEU A 303 -2.66 -6.40 19.69
N ASP A 304 -3.43 -7.16 20.45
CA ASP A 304 -2.94 -8.38 21.07
C ASP A 304 -2.82 -9.53 20.06
N ALA A 305 -2.04 -10.55 20.39
CA ALA A 305 -1.77 -11.68 19.49
C ALA A 305 -3.05 -12.43 19.02
N THR A 306 -4.12 -12.43 19.81
CA THR A 306 -5.44 -12.97 19.46
C THR A 306 -6.12 -12.11 18.40
N GLU A 307 -6.12 -10.79 18.61
CA GLU A 307 -6.70 -9.84 17.66
C GLU A 307 -5.95 -9.85 16.33
N VAL A 308 -4.62 -9.97 16.36
CA VAL A 308 -3.79 -10.17 15.17
C VAL A 308 -4.19 -11.45 14.43
N ALA A 309 -4.38 -12.55 15.15
CA ALA A 309 -4.79 -13.82 14.57
C ALA A 309 -6.20 -13.72 13.96
N GLU A 310 -7.11 -12.98 14.60
CA GLU A 310 -8.46 -12.70 14.10
C GLU A 310 -8.41 -11.89 12.79
N VAL A 311 -7.69 -10.76 12.77
CA VAL A 311 -7.52 -9.93 11.56
C VAL A 311 -6.98 -10.76 10.39
N ARG A 312 -5.95 -11.58 10.63
CA ARG A 312 -5.37 -12.46 9.61
C ARG A 312 -6.34 -13.55 9.14
N ALA A 313 -7.15 -14.12 10.05
CA ALA A 313 -8.16 -15.11 9.70
C ALA A 313 -9.27 -14.51 8.83
N VAL A 314 -9.71 -13.29 9.13
CA VAL A 314 -10.69 -12.54 8.32
C VAL A 314 -10.13 -12.28 6.91
N ILE A 315 -8.90 -11.78 6.81
CA ILE A 315 -8.23 -11.55 5.52
C ILE A 315 -8.12 -12.85 4.71
N ALA A 316 -7.76 -13.97 5.35
CA ALA A 316 -7.69 -15.26 4.68
C ALA A 316 -9.07 -15.69 4.12
N ALA A 317 -10.15 -15.46 4.87
CA ALA A 317 -11.51 -15.76 4.41
C ALA A 317 -11.98 -14.83 3.28
N TYR A 318 -11.61 -13.55 3.30
CA TYR A 318 -11.85 -12.64 2.18
C TYR A 318 -11.11 -13.08 0.92
N ASN A 319 -9.81 -13.40 1.05
CA ASN A 319 -8.99 -13.87 -0.07
C ASN A 319 -9.48 -15.21 -0.64
N GLN A 320 -10.04 -16.08 0.19
CA GLN A 320 -10.74 -17.28 -0.29
C GLN A 320 -11.94 -16.92 -1.16
N SER A 321 -12.71 -15.89 -0.79
CA SER A 321 -13.86 -15.43 -1.58
C SER A 321 -13.44 -14.84 -2.93
N ILE A 322 -12.32 -14.10 -2.96
CA ILE A 322 -11.73 -13.56 -4.21
C ILE A 322 -11.23 -14.71 -5.10
N ALA A 323 -10.53 -15.70 -4.53
CA ALA A 323 -10.11 -16.88 -5.27
C ALA A 323 -11.30 -17.70 -5.81
N ALA A 324 -12.39 -17.78 -5.06
CA ALA A 324 -13.62 -18.41 -5.52
C ALA A 324 -14.30 -17.64 -6.67
N ALA A 325 -14.17 -16.31 -6.71
CA ALA A 325 -14.63 -15.50 -7.83
C ALA A 325 -13.85 -15.82 -9.12
N LEU A 326 -12.51 -15.99 -9.03
CA LEU A 326 -11.71 -16.46 -10.18
C LEU A 326 -12.14 -17.86 -10.62
N ALA A 327 -12.31 -18.80 -9.69
CA ALA A 327 -12.70 -20.17 -10.01
C ALA A 327 -14.13 -20.29 -10.60
N ALA A 328 -14.95 -19.26 -10.43
CA ALA A 328 -16.30 -19.16 -10.98
C ALA A 328 -16.37 -18.25 -12.22
N ASP A 329 -15.22 -17.90 -12.83
CA ASP A 329 -15.10 -17.05 -14.01
C ASP A 329 -15.79 -15.67 -13.84
N LYS A 330 -15.79 -15.12 -12.62
CA LYS A 330 -16.33 -13.77 -12.32
C LYS A 330 -15.28 -12.67 -12.38
N ILE A 331 -14.01 -13.06 -12.41
CA ILE A 331 -12.83 -12.22 -12.68
C ILE A 331 -11.93 -13.02 -13.60
N ASP A 332 -11.15 -12.33 -14.42
CA ASP A 332 -10.35 -12.93 -15.50
C ASP A 332 -8.89 -13.17 -15.10
N ALA A 333 -8.39 -12.42 -14.13
CA ALA A 333 -7.07 -12.64 -13.55
C ALA A 333 -7.03 -12.21 -12.08
N LEU A 334 -6.25 -12.97 -11.29
CA LEU A 334 -5.95 -12.65 -9.90
C LEU A 334 -4.54 -12.08 -9.76
N VAL A 335 -4.43 -10.94 -9.10
CA VAL A 335 -3.17 -10.34 -8.66
C VAL A 335 -2.92 -10.72 -7.20
N ASP A 336 -1.90 -11.53 -6.95
CA ASP A 336 -1.57 -12.02 -5.60
C ASP A 336 -0.73 -11.01 -4.79
N ILE A 337 -1.38 -9.91 -4.39
CA ILE A 337 -0.78 -8.88 -3.55
C ILE A 337 -0.48 -9.40 -2.13
N ASN A 338 -1.23 -10.39 -1.63
CA ASN A 338 -1.00 -10.99 -0.32
C ASN A 338 0.38 -11.64 -0.24
N SER A 339 0.71 -12.50 -1.20
CA SER A 339 2.04 -13.12 -1.27
C SER A 339 3.12 -12.06 -1.52
N LEU A 340 2.89 -11.10 -2.42
CA LEU A 340 3.83 -10.01 -2.68
C LEU A 340 4.22 -9.25 -1.41
N PHE A 341 3.26 -8.80 -0.60
CA PHE A 341 3.57 -8.04 0.62
C PHE A 341 4.26 -8.88 1.68
N ASN A 342 3.96 -10.19 1.75
CA ASN A 342 4.69 -11.11 2.61
C ASN A 342 6.16 -11.24 2.19
N ASP A 343 6.43 -11.32 0.88
CA ASP A 343 7.79 -11.42 0.35
C ASP A 343 8.56 -10.11 0.55
N LEU A 344 7.92 -8.95 0.32
CA LEU A 344 8.53 -7.63 0.54
C LEU A 344 8.98 -7.42 1.99
N ARG A 345 8.25 -7.98 2.96
CA ARG A 345 8.63 -7.94 4.37
C ARG A 345 9.87 -8.78 4.66
N VAL A 346 9.96 -9.98 4.08
CA VAL A 346 11.04 -10.93 4.37
C VAL A 346 12.32 -10.56 3.63
N SER A 347 12.19 -10.20 2.35
CA SER A 347 13.31 -10.09 1.42
C SER A 347 13.51 -8.67 0.88
N GLY A 348 12.54 -7.78 1.05
CA GLY A 348 12.51 -6.50 0.35
C GLY A 348 12.36 -6.68 -1.17
N TYR A 349 12.61 -5.60 -1.91
CA TYR A 349 12.64 -5.57 -3.36
C TYR A 349 13.89 -4.83 -3.83
N THR A 350 14.63 -5.42 -4.77
CA THR A 350 15.83 -4.79 -5.33
C THR A 350 15.54 -4.27 -6.72
N PHE A 351 15.58 -2.94 -6.89
CA PHE A 351 15.44 -2.28 -8.18
C PHE A 351 16.76 -2.28 -8.96
N GLU A 352 16.71 -1.82 -10.21
CA GLU A 352 17.84 -1.75 -11.15
C GLU A 352 19.02 -0.89 -10.67
N ASN A 353 18.81 -0.03 -9.67
CA ASN A 353 19.87 0.75 -9.02
C ASN A 353 20.71 -0.07 -8.02
N GLY A 354 20.35 -1.32 -7.76
CA GLY A 354 21.03 -2.21 -6.83
C GLY A 354 20.72 -1.96 -5.35
N LEU A 355 19.77 -1.07 -5.03
CA LEU A 355 19.29 -0.84 -3.67
C LEU A 355 18.12 -1.77 -3.35
N THR A 356 18.13 -2.34 -2.14
CA THR A 356 17.01 -3.10 -1.59
C THR A 356 16.10 -2.17 -0.79
N TYR A 357 14.85 -2.09 -1.21
CA TYR A 357 13.77 -1.37 -0.55
C TYR A 357 12.95 -2.35 0.30
N THR A 358 12.48 -1.92 1.45
CA THR A 358 11.79 -2.77 2.43
C THR A 358 10.50 -2.13 2.91
N SER A 359 9.66 -2.88 3.62
CA SER A 359 8.49 -2.31 4.28
C SER A 359 8.86 -1.35 5.41
N ALA A 360 10.03 -1.50 6.06
CA ALA A 360 10.38 -0.70 7.23
C ALA A 360 10.38 0.82 6.95
N LEU A 361 9.55 1.56 7.68
CA LEU A 361 9.48 3.04 7.63
C LEU A 361 10.26 3.67 8.79
N ILE A 362 10.01 3.16 9.99
CA ILE A 362 10.66 3.56 11.23
C ILE A 362 11.31 2.32 11.83
N GLY A 363 12.49 2.50 12.42
CA GLY A 363 13.10 1.54 13.32
C GLY A 363 13.69 2.24 14.53
N PHE A 364 14.25 1.45 15.44
CA PHE A 364 14.92 1.94 16.64
C PHE A 364 16.29 1.29 16.78
N ASP A 365 17.28 2.04 17.26
CA ASP A 365 18.58 1.47 17.60
C ASP A 365 18.60 0.80 18.98
N ASN A 366 19.75 0.29 19.40
CA ASN A 366 19.91 -0.43 20.67
C ASN A 366 19.73 0.47 21.91
N THR A 367 19.62 1.79 21.72
CA THR A 367 19.32 2.76 22.78
C THR A 367 17.86 3.22 22.78
N GLY A 368 17.05 2.72 21.84
CA GLY A 368 15.65 3.16 21.68
C GLY A 368 15.51 4.47 20.90
N MET A 369 16.57 4.95 20.26
CA MET A 369 16.51 6.16 19.43
C MET A 369 15.95 5.83 18.04
N ILE A 370 15.07 6.70 17.55
CA ILE A 370 14.39 6.54 16.26
C ILE A 370 15.34 6.59 15.07
N GLN A 371 15.05 5.76 14.08
CA GLN A 371 15.77 5.65 12.83
C GLN A 371 14.77 5.69 11.68
N LEU A 372 14.72 6.80 10.95
CA LEU A 372 13.87 6.90 9.77
C LEU A 372 14.52 6.18 8.57
N ARG A 373 13.75 5.37 7.86
CA ARG A 373 14.20 4.57 6.72
C ARG A 373 13.78 5.17 5.37
N LEU A 374 13.62 6.50 5.30
CA LEU A 374 13.02 7.20 4.16
C LEU A 374 13.68 6.93 2.80
N ALA A 375 14.96 6.59 2.78
CA ALA A 375 15.69 6.31 1.54
C ALA A 375 15.43 4.92 0.95
N THR A 376 14.96 3.96 1.76
CA THR A 376 14.83 2.54 1.39
C THR A 376 13.50 1.93 1.83
N THR A 377 12.51 2.77 2.15
CA THR A 377 11.17 2.31 2.49
C THR A 377 10.29 2.28 1.25
N LEU A 378 9.35 1.33 1.21
CA LEU A 378 8.30 1.25 0.20
C LEU A 378 7.02 1.98 0.60
N PHE A 379 6.95 2.46 1.84
CA PHE A 379 5.76 3.09 2.41
C PHE A 379 5.94 4.59 2.57
N SER A 380 4.81 5.28 2.57
CA SER A 380 4.71 6.71 2.80
C SER A 380 4.68 7.03 4.31
N LEU A 381 4.67 8.31 4.66
CA LEU A 381 4.76 8.78 6.05
C LEU A 381 3.57 8.40 6.95
N ASP A 382 2.47 7.93 6.37
CA ASP A 382 1.31 7.43 7.13
C ASP A 382 1.48 5.97 7.60
N GLY A 383 2.52 5.27 7.13
CA GLY A 383 2.77 3.87 7.46
C GLY A 383 1.73 2.88 6.91
N LEU A 384 0.75 3.33 6.13
CA LEU A 384 -0.32 2.51 5.58
C LEU A 384 -0.18 2.35 4.07
N HIS A 385 0.05 3.47 3.36
CA HIS A 385 0.04 3.51 1.91
C HIS A 385 1.45 3.44 1.32
N PRO A 386 1.62 2.83 0.15
CA PRO A 386 2.87 2.89 -0.60
C PRO A 386 3.31 4.32 -0.91
N ASN A 387 4.62 4.51 -1.05
CA ASN A 387 5.16 5.68 -1.75
C ASN A 387 5.26 5.37 -3.27
N SER A 388 5.77 6.29 -4.08
CA SER A 388 5.89 6.10 -5.54
C SER A 388 6.63 4.81 -5.93
N ILE A 389 7.67 4.43 -5.18
CA ILE A 389 8.44 3.20 -5.43
C ILE A 389 7.60 1.97 -5.08
N GLY A 390 6.91 1.99 -3.94
CA GLY A 390 5.98 0.92 -3.57
C GLY A 390 4.83 0.76 -4.59
N TYR A 391 4.31 1.86 -5.13
CA TYR A 391 3.29 1.80 -6.17
C TYR A 391 3.79 1.25 -7.51
N ALA A 392 5.07 1.46 -7.87
CA ALA A 392 5.66 0.78 -9.02
C ALA A 392 5.67 -0.75 -8.85
N ILE A 393 5.98 -1.24 -7.64
CA ILE A 393 5.93 -2.68 -7.36
C ILE A 393 4.49 -3.21 -7.49
N VAL A 394 3.50 -2.48 -6.97
CA VAL A 394 2.08 -2.84 -7.13
C VAL A 394 1.68 -2.85 -8.61
N ALA A 395 2.06 -1.82 -9.38
CA ALA A 395 1.79 -1.77 -10.82
C ALA A 395 2.40 -2.96 -11.56
N ASN A 396 3.63 -3.34 -11.19
CA ASN A 396 4.31 -4.51 -11.74
C ASN A 396 3.57 -5.81 -11.42
N ALA A 397 3.00 -5.96 -10.23
CA ALA A 397 2.18 -7.14 -9.91
C ALA A 397 0.93 -7.26 -10.80
N PHE A 398 0.26 -6.15 -11.10
CA PHE A 398 -0.85 -6.12 -12.07
C PHE A 398 -0.36 -6.43 -13.49
N ILE A 399 0.74 -5.84 -13.92
CA ILE A 399 1.36 -6.09 -15.23
C ILE A 399 1.75 -7.56 -15.38
N ASP A 400 2.33 -8.18 -14.35
CA ASP A 400 2.71 -9.59 -14.34
C ASP A 400 1.48 -10.49 -14.48
N ALA A 401 0.39 -10.17 -13.77
CA ALA A 401 -0.87 -10.89 -13.94
C ALA A 401 -1.46 -10.73 -15.34
N MET A 402 -1.36 -9.53 -15.94
CA MET A 402 -1.82 -9.29 -17.32
C MET A 402 -0.99 -10.10 -18.32
N ASN A 403 0.34 -10.06 -18.21
CA ASN A 403 1.26 -10.82 -19.04
C ASN A 403 1.04 -12.34 -18.93
N ALA A 404 0.72 -12.83 -17.74
CA ALA A 404 0.50 -14.25 -17.48
C ALA A 404 -0.82 -14.78 -18.06
N ASN A 405 -1.87 -13.95 -18.17
CA ASN A 405 -3.23 -14.41 -18.48
C ASN A 405 -3.75 -13.97 -19.86
N PHE A 406 -3.17 -12.94 -20.48
CA PHE A 406 -3.73 -12.34 -21.70
C PHE A 406 -2.77 -12.29 -22.88
N ASN A 407 -1.78 -13.19 -22.95
CA ASN A 407 -0.76 -13.20 -24.01
C ASN A 407 -0.05 -11.85 -24.19
N ALA A 408 0.00 -11.03 -23.13
CA ALA A 408 0.57 -9.70 -23.16
C ALA A 408 2.08 -9.74 -22.91
N SER A 409 2.75 -8.68 -23.35
CA SER A 409 4.16 -8.38 -23.08
C SER A 409 4.29 -6.89 -22.79
N ILE A 410 3.67 -6.48 -21.69
CA ILE A 410 3.77 -5.14 -21.12
C ILE A 410 5.04 -5.13 -20.25
N PRO A 411 6.03 -4.28 -20.54
CA PRO A 411 7.26 -4.29 -19.74
C PRO A 411 7.00 -3.70 -18.36
N ALA A 412 7.77 -4.12 -17.36
CA ALA A 412 7.68 -3.59 -16.01
C ALA A 412 7.95 -2.07 -15.95
N VAL A 413 7.35 -1.43 -14.95
CA VAL A 413 7.67 -0.08 -14.47
C VAL A 413 9.01 -0.10 -13.75
N THR A 414 9.85 0.87 -14.06
CA THR A 414 11.19 1.09 -13.52
C THR A 414 11.26 2.39 -12.72
N LEU A 415 12.36 2.65 -12.00
CA LEU A 415 12.53 3.90 -11.27
C LEU A 415 12.57 5.12 -12.20
N SER A 416 12.98 4.96 -13.47
CA SER A 416 12.95 6.04 -14.45
C SER A 416 11.55 6.44 -14.93
N ASP A 417 10.52 5.63 -14.64
CA ASP A 417 9.13 5.91 -15.00
C ASP A 417 8.36 6.69 -13.92
N LEU A 418 8.97 6.85 -12.74
CA LEU A 418 8.44 7.61 -11.63
C LEU A 418 8.63 9.11 -11.85
N GLN A 419 7.61 9.90 -11.53
CA GLN A 419 7.63 11.37 -11.67
C GLN A 419 7.81 12.08 -10.33
#